data_AF-A0A4U3AQ82-F1
#
_entry.id   AF-A0A4U3AQ82-F1
#
_cell.length_a   1.000
_cell.length_b   1.000
_cell.length_c   1.000
_cell.angle_alpha   90.00
_cell.angle_beta   90.00
_cell.angle_gamma   90.00
#
_symmetry.space_group_name_H-M   'P 1'
#
loop_
_entity.id
_entity.type
_entity.pdbx_description
1 polymer ?
#
loop_
_entity_poly.entity_id
_entity_poly.type
_entity_poly.pdbx_seq_one_letter_code
_entity_poly.pdbx_strand_id
1 'polypeptide(L)'
;QQSSMFDMLQGTGMEQMGMNFQDALGSFMPKKTKKRKLSVKEARKLLTNEEAQRLIDMDEVTQEAVYRAEQLGIIFIDEIDKIAGKQSNSVDVSREGVQRDILPIVEGSNVATKYGSVKTDYILFVAAGAFHMSKPSDLIPELQGRFPIRVELTKLSTDDFVKILIEPDNALIKQYMALLATEGIE
;
A
#
# COMPACT_ATOMS: atom_id res chain seq x y z
N GLN A 1 15.43 -0.61 56.91
CA GLN A 1 15.78 -0.94 55.52
C GLN A 1 15.01 -2.19 55.13
N GLN A 2 13.94 -2.03 54.34
CA GLN A 2 13.33 -3.12 53.58
C GLN A 2 12.90 -2.48 52.26
N SER A 3 13.83 -2.49 51.31
CA SER A 3 13.60 -2.14 49.92
C SER A 3 12.65 -3.16 49.33
N SER A 4 11.45 -2.69 48.99
CA SER A 4 10.37 -3.47 48.40
C SER A 4 10.83 -4.09 47.07
N MET A 5 10.71 -5.41 46.94
CA MET A 5 10.90 -6.12 45.66
C MET A 5 9.90 -5.69 44.57
N PHE A 6 8.94 -4.83 44.89
CA PHE A 6 7.91 -4.36 43.96
C PHE A 6 8.39 -3.24 43.01
N ASP A 7 9.44 -2.49 43.37
CA ASP A 7 9.97 -1.38 42.53
C ASP A 7 10.96 -1.86 41.46
N MET A 8 11.46 -3.10 41.54
CA MET A 8 12.45 -3.64 40.59
C MET A 8 11.82 -4.33 39.37
N LEU A 9 10.48 -4.37 39.29
CA LEU A 9 9.71 -5.08 38.26
C LEU A 9 8.97 -4.13 37.30
N GLN A 10 9.32 -2.84 37.27
CA GLN A 10 8.87 -1.84 36.27
C GLN A 10 9.79 -1.79 35.03
N GLY A 11 10.62 -2.80 34.81
CA GLY A 11 11.47 -2.89 33.62
C GLY A 11 10.67 -3.30 32.38
N THR A 12 10.26 -2.32 31.57
CA THR A 12 10.11 -2.25 30.09
C THR A 12 9.50 -3.43 29.28
N GLY A 13 9.09 -4.55 29.87
CA GLY A 13 8.49 -5.71 29.19
C GLY A 13 7.09 -6.09 29.69
N MET A 14 6.64 -5.53 30.82
CA MET A 14 5.32 -5.86 31.39
C MET A 14 4.14 -5.07 30.79
N GLU A 15 4.36 -3.89 30.21
CA GLU A 15 3.27 -3.12 29.58
C GLU A 15 2.73 -3.84 28.33
N GLN A 16 3.62 -4.43 27.52
CA GLN A 16 3.24 -5.16 26.31
C GLN A 16 2.57 -6.50 26.64
N MET A 17 2.99 -7.15 27.72
CA MET A 17 2.36 -8.39 28.22
C MET A 17 0.99 -8.12 28.85
N GLY A 18 0.81 -6.99 29.54
CA GLY A 18 -0.48 -6.56 30.12
C GLY A 18 -1.54 -6.25 29.05
N MET A 19 -1.15 -5.61 27.94
CA MET A 19 -2.06 -5.36 26.81
C MET A 19 -2.52 -6.66 26.13
N ASN A 20 -1.60 -7.58 25.87
CA ASN A 20 -1.93 -8.88 25.26
C ASN A 20 -2.82 -9.74 26.17
N PHE A 21 -2.62 -9.67 27.49
CA PHE A 21 -3.46 -10.39 28.45
C PHE A 21 -4.86 -9.78 28.58
N GLN A 22 -4.99 -8.45 28.48
CA GLN A 22 -6.27 -7.75 28.48
C GLN A 22 -7.11 -8.05 27.23
N ASP A 23 -6.47 -8.14 26.06
CA ASP A 23 -7.15 -8.54 24.81
C ASP A 23 -7.54 -10.04 24.82
N ALA A 24 -6.70 -10.90 25.38
CA ALA A 24 -7.02 -12.33 25.55
C ALA A 24 -8.18 -12.55 26.53
N LEU A 25 -8.23 -11.80 27.64
CA LEU A 25 -9.33 -11.84 28.61
C LEU A 25 -10.62 -11.23 28.04
N GLY A 26 -10.50 -10.21 27.19
CA GLY A 26 -11.61 -9.58 26.48
C GLY A 26 -12.31 -10.52 25.49
N SER A 27 -11.57 -11.43 24.84
CA SER A 27 -12.12 -12.44 23.93
C SER A 27 -12.91 -13.54 24.63
N PHE A 28 -12.67 -13.79 25.92
CA PHE A 28 -13.39 -14.78 26.72
C PHE A 28 -14.69 -14.24 27.35
N MET A 29 -14.89 -12.92 27.36
CA MET A 29 -16.12 -12.31 27.86
C MET A 29 -17.17 -12.21 26.73
N PRO A 30 -18.43 -12.63 26.95
CA PRO A 30 -19.47 -12.49 25.94
C PRO A 30 -19.63 -11.01 25.54
N LYS A 31 -19.58 -10.74 24.23
CA LYS A 31 -19.72 -9.38 23.67
C LYS A 31 -21.00 -8.75 24.21
N LYS A 32 -20.87 -7.78 25.12
CA LYS A 32 -22.01 -7.09 25.72
C LYS A 32 -22.70 -6.24 24.65
N THR A 33 -23.87 -6.67 24.20
CA THR A 33 -24.72 -5.87 23.31
C THR A 33 -25.34 -4.72 24.11
N LYS A 34 -25.10 -3.46 23.68
CA LYS A 34 -25.74 -2.29 24.26
C LYS A 34 -27.00 -1.95 23.48
N LYS A 35 -28.16 -1.99 24.13
CA LYS A 35 -29.41 -1.48 23.55
C LYS A 35 -29.28 0.03 23.35
N ARG A 36 -29.56 0.50 22.13
CA ARG A 36 -29.56 1.92 21.75
C ARG A 36 -30.85 2.20 20.98
N LYS A 37 -31.41 3.40 21.15
CA LYS A 37 -32.61 3.85 20.43
C LYS A 37 -32.17 4.71 19.23
N LEU A 38 -32.60 4.32 18.04
CA LEU A 38 -32.23 4.93 16.76
C LEU A 38 -33.45 4.97 15.84
N SER A 39 -33.39 5.77 14.77
CA SER A 39 -34.39 5.69 13.70
C SER A 39 -34.25 4.38 12.91
N VAL A 40 -35.34 3.90 12.30
CA VAL A 40 -35.32 2.68 11.47
C VAL A 40 -34.33 2.82 10.29
N LYS A 41 -34.18 4.02 9.73
CA LYS A 41 -33.25 4.33 8.64
C LYS A 41 -31.79 4.10 9.04
N GLU A 42 -31.40 4.54 10.23
CA GLU A 42 -30.05 4.36 10.76
C GLU A 42 -29.83 2.91 11.24
N ALA A 43 -30.84 2.33 11.89
CA ALA A 43 -30.82 0.94 12.35
C ALA A 43 -30.54 -0.02 11.20
N ARG A 44 -31.18 0.18 10.04
CA ARG A 44 -30.98 -0.65 8.85
C ARG A 44 -29.52 -0.65 8.41
N LYS A 45 -28.87 0.52 8.31
CA LYS A 45 -27.45 0.61 7.90
C LYS A 45 -26.54 -0.14 8.88
N LEU A 46 -26.76 0.01 10.18
CA LEU A 46 -25.97 -0.65 11.21
C LEU A 46 -26.14 -2.17 11.18
N LEU A 47 -27.39 -2.65 11.16
CA LEU A 47 -27.69 -4.08 11.12
C LEU A 47 -27.19 -4.74 9.83
N THR A 48 -27.29 -4.06 8.68
CA THR A 48 -26.70 -4.57 7.43
C THR A 48 -25.20 -4.76 7.55
N ASN A 49 -24.48 -3.79 8.15
CA ASN A 49 -23.03 -3.94 8.36
C ASN A 49 -22.69 -5.05 9.35
N GLU A 50 -23.48 -5.20 10.43
CA GLU A 50 -23.28 -6.28 11.42
C GLU A 50 -23.49 -7.67 10.80
N GLU A 51 -24.54 -7.87 10.01
CA GLU A 51 -24.77 -9.17 9.35
C GLU A 51 -23.76 -9.42 8.22
N ALA A 52 -23.37 -8.39 7.46
CA ALA A 52 -22.31 -8.53 6.45
C ALA A 52 -21.00 -9.02 7.09
N GLN A 53 -20.61 -8.50 8.26
CA GLN A 53 -19.42 -8.94 8.97
C GLN A 53 -19.49 -10.40 9.43
N ARG A 54 -20.68 -10.93 9.73
CA ARG A 54 -20.84 -12.34 10.11
C ARG A 54 -20.73 -13.31 8.94
N LEU A 55 -21.03 -12.84 7.73
CA LEU A 55 -20.96 -13.64 6.51
C LEU A 55 -19.54 -13.71 5.91
N ILE A 56 -18.60 -12.95 6.47
CA ILE A 56 -17.22 -12.89 5.98
C ILE A 56 -16.35 -13.82 6.81
N ASP A 57 -15.76 -14.81 6.16
CA ASP A 57 -14.64 -15.57 6.71
C ASP A 57 -13.34 -14.78 6.47
N MET A 58 -12.78 -14.23 7.55
CA MET A 58 -11.55 -13.43 7.47
C MET A 58 -10.34 -14.26 7.07
N ASP A 59 -10.33 -15.57 7.31
CA ASP A 59 -9.23 -16.45 6.92
C ASP A 59 -9.25 -16.67 5.41
N GLU A 60 -10.43 -16.91 4.83
CA GLU A 60 -10.63 -17.02 3.38
C GLU A 60 -10.27 -15.71 2.67
N VAL A 61 -10.73 -14.56 3.19
CA VAL A 61 -10.36 -13.24 2.66
C VAL A 61 -8.86 -13.03 2.68
N THR A 62 -8.19 -13.44 3.76
CA THR A 62 -6.74 -13.28 3.90
C THR A 62 -5.99 -14.13 2.90
N GLN A 63 -6.40 -15.40 2.73
CA GLN A 63 -5.81 -16.30 1.74
C GLN A 63 -5.98 -15.80 0.31
N GLU A 64 -7.20 -15.35 -0.04
CA GLU A 64 -7.49 -14.79 -1.36
C GLU A 64 -6.72 -13.49 -1.61
N ALA A 65 -6.57 -12.64 -0.60
CA ALA A 65 -5.79 -11.40 -0.71
C ALA A 65 -4.31 -11.68 -0.97
N VAL A 66 -3.72 -12.65 -0.25
CA VAL A 66 -2.33 -13.09 -0.50
C VAL A 66 -2.20 -13.66 -1.90
N TYR A 67 -3.10 -14.56 -2.31
CA TYR A 67 -3.10 -15.13 -3.65
C TYR A 67 -3.16 -14.07 -4.75
N ARG A 68 -4.06 -13.08 -4.63
CA ARG A 68 -4.18 -11.97 -5.58
C ARG A 68 -2.93 -11.09 -5.60
N ALA A 69 -2.34 -10.82 -4.44
CA ALA A 69 -1.11 -10.04 -4.37
C ALA A 69 0.04 -10.76 -5.08
N GLU A 70 0.17 -12.08 -4.90
CA GLU A 70 1.21 -12.88 -5.54
C GLU A 70 1.01 -13.04 -7.05
N GLN A 71 -0.22 -13.26 -7.51
CA GLN A 71 -0.51 -13.62 -8.92
C GLN A 71 -0.88 -12.44 -9.81
N LEU A 72 -1.48 -11.39 -9.24
CA LEU A 72 -2.02 -10.24 -9.98
C LEU A 72 -1.44 -8.91 -9.50
N GLY A 73 -0.49 -8.94 -8.56
CA GLY A 73 0.12 -7.75 -7.98
C GLY A 73 0.85 -6.93 -9.04
N ILE A 74 0.67 -5.61 -8.98
CA ILE A 74 1.43 -4.65 -9.78
C ILE A 74 2.06 -3.63 -8.82
N ILE A 75 3.37 -3.45 -8.93
CA ILE A 75 4.13 -2.44 -8.19
C ILE A 75 4.64 -1.40 -9.18
N PHE A 76 4.21 -0.14 -9.00
CA PHE A 76 4.70 1.00 -9.77
C PHE A 76 5.78 1.75 -8.96
N ILE A 77 7.00 1.80 -9.48
CA ILE A 77 8.14 2.51 -8.90
C ILE A 77 8.35 3.78 -9.71
N ASP A 78 7.91 4.91 -9.18
CA ASP A 78 8.12 6.21 -9.81
C ASP A 78 9.52 6.77 -9.52
N GLU A 79 9.99 7.68 -10.35
CA GLU A 79 11.27 8.40 -10.21
C GLU A 79 12.50 7.48 -9.96
N ILE A 80 12.53 6.30 -10.59
CA ILE A 80 13.66 5.36 -10.48
C ILE A 80 14.98 5.97 -11.01
N ASP A 81 14.88 6.99 -11.84
CA ASP A 81 16.03 7.73 -12.37
C ASP A 81 16.79 8.51 -11.30
N LYS A 82 16.17 8.82 -10.15
CA LYS A 82 16.82 9.49 -9.01
C LYS A 82 17.86 8.63 -8.30
N ILE A 83 17.71 7.31 -8.37
CA ILE A 83 18.66 6.35 -7.78
C ILE A 83 19.70 5.85 -8.79
N ALA A 84 19.51 6.11 -10.09
CA ALA A 84 20.35 5.65 -11.21
C ALA A 84 21.64 6.47 -11.43
N GLY A 85 22.36 6.91 -10.39
CA GLY A 85 23.51 7.82 -10.54
C GLY A 85 24.87 7.17 -10.36
N LYS A 86 25.87 7.58 -11.16
CA LYS A 86 27.31 7.38 -10.89
C LYS A 86 28.03 8.72 -10.87
N GLN A 87 28.40 9.26 -9.70
CA GLN A 87 29.32 10.42 -9.61
C GLN A 87 30.20 10.43 -8.34
N SER A 88 31.44 9.95 -8.52
CA SER A 88 32.74 10.35 -7.94
C SER A 88 32.94 10.90 -6.51
N ASN A 89 31.96 11.15 -5.63
CA ASN A 89 32.25 11.60 -4.26
C ASN A 89 31.15 11.25 -3.24
N SER A 90 31.50 10.35 -2.30
CA SER A 90 31.05 10.17 -0.89
C SER A 90 29.56 10.13 -0.50
N VAL A 91 28.62 10.59 -1.32
CA VAL A 91 27.15 10.54 -1.07
C VAL A 91 26.48 9.33 -1.75
N ASP A 92 27.25 8.57 -2.54
CA ASP A 92 26.76 7.53 -3.46
C ASP A 92 26.31 6.23 -2.80
N VAL A 93 26.81 5.89 -1.61
CA VAL A 93 26.47 4.62 -0.92
C VAL A 93 24.95 4.50 -0.69
N SER A 94 24.27 5.64 -0.49
CA SER A 94 22.83 5.64 -0.24
C SER A 94 22.00 5.30 -1.48
N ARG A 95 22.38 5.74 -2.69
CA ARG A 95 21.56 5.55 -3.91
C ARG A 95 21.68 4.15 -4.47
N GLU A 96 22.91 3.64 -4.52
CA GLU A 96 23.14 2.24 -4.90
C GLU A 96 22.59 1.29 -3.84
N GLY A 97 22.66 1.68 -2.55
CA GLY A 97 22.02 0.95 -1.46
C GLY A 97 20.54 0.72 -1.70
N VAL A 98 19.77 1.76 -2.05
CA VAL A 98 18.34 1.62 -2.38
C VAL A 98 18.12 0.64 -3.54
N GLN A 99 18.93 0.67 -4.59
CA GLN A 99 18.81 -0.29 -5.69
C GLN A 99 19.06 -1.73 -5.21
N ARG A 100 20.07 -1.94 -4.36
CA ARG A 100 20.40 -3.25 -3.78
C ARG A 100 19.31 -3.75 -2.84
N ASP A 101 18.67 -2.86 -2.09
CA ASP A 101 17.57 -3.19 -1.17
C ASP A 101 16.28 -3.55 -1.91
N ILE A 102 16.03 -2.93 -3.07
CA ILE A 102 14.89 -3.24 -3.95
C ILE A 102 15.09 -4.58 -4.67
N LEU A 103 16.34 -4.95 -4.96
CA LEU A 103 16.67 -6.10 -5.79
C LEU A 103 15.98 -7.41 -5.32
N PRO A 104 16.04 -7.84 -4.04
CA PRO A 104 15.37 -9.06 -3.59
C PRO A 104 13.87 -9.10 -3.87
N ILE A 105 13.20 -7.93 -3.86
CA ILE A 105 11.76 -7.85 -4.11
C ILE A 105 11.48 -8.08 -5.61
N VAL A 106 12.30 -7.50 -6.48
CA VAL A 106 12.16 -7.64 -7.94
C VAL A 106 12.66 -9.01 -8.43
N GLU A 107 13.62 -9.62 -7.75
CA GLU A 107 14.14 -10.95 -8.09
C GLU A 107 13.25 -12.11 -7.63
N GLY A 108 12.39 -11.86 -6.66
CA GLY A 108 11.56 -12.88 -6.00
C GLY A 108 12.04 -13.14 -4.57
N SER A 109 11.24 -12.74 -3.60
CA SER A 109 11.48 -13.02 -2.18
C SER A 109 10.17 -13.26 -1.43
N ASN A 110 10.29 -13.85 -0.24
CA ASN A 110 9.18 -13.99 0.70
C ASN A 110 9.17 -12.79 1.63
N VAL A 111 8.12 -11.97 1.55
CA VAL A 111 7.91 -10.81 2.42
C VAL A 111 6.86 -11.15 3.47
N ALA A 112 7.23 -11.08 4.74
CA ALA A 112 6.31 -11.30 5.85
C ALA A 112 5.39 -10.08 6.04
N THR A 113 4.09 -10.30 6.01
CA THR A 113 3.07 -9.27 6.27
C THR A 113 2.18 -9.69 7.44
N LYS A 114 1.35 -8.77 7.94
CA LYS A 114 0.32 -9.07 8.96
C LYS A 114 -0.77 -10.05 8.47
N TYR A 115 -0.81 -10.35 7.18
CA TYR A 115 -1.77 -11.23 6.52
C TYR A 115 -1.14 -12.56 6.08
N GLY A 116 0.13 -12.80 6.42
CA GLY A 116 0.89 -13.96 5.97
C GLY A 116 2.10 -13.58 5.11
N SER A 117 2.85 -14.59 4.69
CA SER A 117 3.98 -14.41 3.79
C SER A 117 3.48 -14.23 2.35
N VAL A 118 4.03 -13.25 1.64
CA VAL A 118 3.73 -12.98 0.22
C VAL A 118 5.00 -13.20 -0.60
N LYS A 119 4.89 -13.99 -1.66
CA LYS A 119 5.94 -14.21 -2.67
C LYS A 119 5.88 -13.16 -3.76
N THR A 120 7.02 -12.56 -4.09
CA THR A 120 7.08 -11.49 -5.09
C THR A 120 7.45 -11.99 -6.50
N ASP A 121 7.65 -13.29 -6.69
CA ASP A 121 8.13 -13.93 -7.92
C ASP A 121 7.33 -13.57 -9.19
N TYR A 122 6.01 -13.38 -9.05
CA TYR A 122 5.09 -13.13 -10.18
C TYR A 122 4.46 -11.73 -10.15
N ILE A 123 4.93 -10.85 -9.27
CA ILE A 123 4.46 -9.47 -9.22
C ILE A 123 5.02 -8.71 -10.43
N LEU A 124 4.15 -7.98 -11.13
CA LEU A 124 4.57 -7.12 -12.23
C LEU A 124 5.16 -5.81 -11.69
N PHE A 125 6.42 -5.54 -12.02
CA PHE A 125 7.07 -4.26 -11.70
C PHE A 125 7.04 -3.33 -12.90
N VAL A 126 6.55 -2.11 -12.69
CA VAL A 126 6.59 -1.01 -13.66
C VAL A 126 7.41 0.11 -13.04
N ALA A 127 8.56 0.43 -13.63
CA ALA A 127 9.38 1.53 -13.17
C ALA A 127 9.30 2.71 -14.15
N ALA A 128 9.15 3.92 -13.63
CA ALA A 128 9.10 5.15 -14.39
C ALA A 128 10.18 6.13 -13.93
N GLY A 129 10.62 6.99 -14.84
CA GLY A 129 11.60 8.02 -14.58
C GLY A 129 11.75 8.92 -15.79
N ALA A 130 12.13 10.18 -15.57
CA ALA A 130 12.33 11.14 -16.65
C ALA A 130 13.68 10.94 -17.36
N PHE A 131 14.68 10.39 -16.64
CA PHE A 131 16.02 10.08 -17.16
C PHE A 131 16.68 11.29 -17.85
N HIS A 132 16.51 12.49 -17.27
CA HIS A 132 17.14 13.71 -17.78
C HIS A 132 18.63 13.82 -17.43
N MET A 133 19.01 13.41 -16.21
CA MET A 133 20.36 13.53 -15.65
C MET A 133 21.07 12.18 -15.47
N SER A 134 20.34 11.09 -15.69
CA SER A 134 20.80 9.70 -15.61
C SER A 134 20.22 8.93 -16.79
N LYS A 135 20.84 7.81 -17.12
CA LYS A 135 20.34 6.89 -18.16
C LYS A 135 19.93 5.57 -17.50
N PRO A 136 19.03 4.78 -18.12
CA PRO A 136 18.75 3.43 -17.64
C PRO A 136 20.00 2.54 -17.52
N SER A 137 21.05 2.82 -18.30
CA SER A 137 22.36 2.14 -18.23
C SER A 137 23.14 2.42 -16.94
N ASP A 138 22.75 3.45 -16.18
CA ASP A 138 23.41 3.87 -14.95
C ASP A 138 22.85 3.16 -13.72
N LEU A 139 21.75 2.40 -13.86
CA LEU A 139 21.28 1.43 -12.86
C LEU A 139 22.28 0.27 -12.72
N ILE A 140 22.26 -0.42 -11.58
CA ILE A 140 23.09 -1.62 -11.39
C ILE A 140 22.73 -2.72 -12.42
N PRO A 141 23.71 -3.49 -12.93
CA PRO A 141 23.46 -4.51 -13.96
C PRO A 141 22.36 -5.51 -13.59
N GLU A 142 22.27 -5.90 -12.32
CA GLU A 142 21.29 -6.84 -11.79
C GLU A 142 19.86 -6.29 -11.99
N LEU A 143 19.64 -5.02 -11.65
CA LEU A 143 18.35 -4.37 -11.78
C LEU A 143 17.98 -4.13 -13.26
N GLN A 144 18.97 -3.79 -14.10
CA GLN A 144 18.74 -3.69 -15.55
C GLN A 144 18.24 -5.01 -16.16
N GLY A 145 18.76 -6.14 -15.69
CA GLY A 145 18.32 -7.47 -16.13
C GLY A 145 16.86 -7.79 -15.77
N ARG A 146 16.31 -7.15 -14.74
CA ARG A 146 14.92 -7.33 -14.29
C ARG A 146 13.92 -6.38 -14.96
N PHE A 147 14.38 -5.36 -15.68
CA PHE A 147 13.56 -4.48 -16.51
C PHE A 147 13.91 -4.63 -18.00
N PRO A 148 13.58 -5.80 -18.61
CA PRO A 148 13.92 -6.09 -20.01
C PRO A 148 13.06 -5.28 -20.99
N ILE A 149 11.81 -4.98 -20.64
CA ILE A 149 10.90 -4.21 -21.48
C ILE A 149 11.14 -2.73 -21.23
N ARG A 150 11.45 -1.98 -22.29
CA ARG A 150 11.71 -0.55 -22.23
C ARG A 150 10.80 0.16 -23.22
N VAL A 151 10.13 1.19 -22.76
CA VAL A 151 9.25 2.05 -23.56
C VAL A 151 9.54 3.50 -23.22
N GLU A 152 9.49 4.36 -24.24
CA GLU A 152 9.63 5.80 -24.08
C GLU A 152 8.28 6.45 -24.40
N LEU A 153 7.78 7.28 -23.48
CA LEU A 153 6.54 8.02 -23.67
C LEU A 153 6.87 9.37 -24.33
N THR A 154 6.04 9.78 -25.28
CA THR A 154 6.18 11.07 -25.94
C THR A 154 5.62 12.20 -25.10
N LYS A 155 6.17 13.41 -25.29
CA LYS A 155 5.60 14.63 -24.72
C LYS A 155 4.20 14.87 -25.30
N LEU A 156 3.31 15.42 -24.48
CA LEU A 156 1.96 15.79 -24.90
C LEU A 156 1.99 17.05 -25.77
N SER A 157 1.23 17.03 -26.85
CA SER A 157 0.96 18.19 -27.71
C SER A 157 -0.28 18.97 -27.21
N THR A 158 -0.54 20.12 -27.83
CA THR A 158 -1.77 20.89 -27.58
C THR A 158 -3.02 20.10 -27.93
N ASP A 159 -2.97 19.31 -29.01
CA ASP A 159 -4.10 18.49 -29.45
C ASP A 159 -4.36 17.35 -28.47
N ASP A 160 -3.31 16.77 -27.89
CA ASP A 160 -3.45 15.76 -26.84
C ASP A 160 -4.12 16.32 -25.59
N PHE A 161 -3.84 17.57 -25.21
CA PHE A 161 -4.54 18.21 -24.08
C PHE A 161 -6.03 18.38 -24.36
N VAL A 162 -6.43 18.74 -25.58
CA VAL A 162 -7.85 18.81 -25.97
C VAL A 162 -8.49 17.43 -25.83
N LYS A 163 -7.82 16.37 -26.30
CA LYS A 163 -8.30 14.99 -26.13
C LYS A 163 -8.42 14.58 -24.67
N ILE A 164 -7.40 14.85 -23.85
CA ILE A 164 -7.40 14.54 -22.40
C ILE A 164 -8.57 15.22 -21.68
N LEU A 165 -8.95 16.42 -22.11
CA LEU A 165 -10.07 17.16 -21.52
C LEU A 165 -11.43 16.64 -21.94
N ILE A 166 -11.56 15.92 -23.08
CA ILE A 166 -12.86 15.57 -23.68
C ILE A 166 -13.08 14.05 -23.73
N GLU A 167 -12.10 13.27 -24.18
CA GLU A 167 -12.27 11.86 -24.53
C GLU A 167 -12.35 10.93 -23.30
N PRO A 168 -11.44 10.99 -22.29
CA PRO A 168 -11.48 10.09 -21.15
C PRO A 168 -12.84 10.06 -20.44
N ASP A 169 -13.25 8.88 -19.96
CA ASP A 169 -14.57 8.69 -19.34
C ASP A 169 -14.84 9.70 -18.23
N ASN A 170 -13.81 9.93 -17.39
CA ASN A 170 -13.83 10.90 -16.30
C ASN A 170 -12.96 12.12 -16.61
N ALA A 171 -13.02 12.66 -17.83
CA ALA A 171 -12.27 13.86 -18.17
C ALA A 171 -12.72 15.07 -17.33
N LEU A 172 -11.82 16.03 -17.08
CA LEU A 172 -12.06 17.15 -16.17
C LEU A 172 -13.32 17.95 -16.52
N ILE A 173 -13.57 18.23 -17.80
CA ILE A 173 -14.75 19.00 -18.20
C ILE A 173 -16.04 18.23 -17.90
N LYS A 174 -16.05 16.90 -18.10
CA LYS A 174 -17.20 16.05 -17.79
C LYS A 174 -17.49 16.05 -16.29
N GLN A 175 -16.43 16.00 -15.47
CA GLN A 175 -16.56 16.13 -14.02
C GLN A 175 -17.16 17.48 -13.63
N TYR A 176 -16.67 18.59 -14.21
CA TYR A 176 -17.20 19.93 -13.92
C TYR A 176 -18.64 20.11 -14.40
N MET A 177 -18.99 19.62 -15.58
CA MET A 177 -20.38 19.63 -16.06
C MET A 177 -21.30 18.87 -15.10
N ALA A 178 -20.87 17.69 -14.64
CA ALA A 178 -21.64 16.91 -13.65
C ALA A 178 -21.77 17.65 -12.31
N LEU A 179 -20.74 18.36 -11.85
CA LEU A 179 -20.77 19.18 -10.65
C LEU A 179 -21.66 20.42 -10.79
N LEU A 180 -21.71 21.06 -11.96
CA LEU A 180 -22.58 22.21 -12.20
C LEU A 180 -24.05 21.79 -12.35
N ALA A 181 -24.29 20.61 -12.94
CA ALA A 181 -25.62 20.05 -13.07
C ALA A 181 -26.28 19.79 -11.70
N THR A 182 -25.52 19.56 -10.62
CA THR A 182 -26.11 19.44 -9.27
C THR A 182 -26.71 20.75 -8.77
N GLU A 183 -26.27 21.88 -9.31
CA GLU A 183 -26.81 23.23 -9.04
C GLU A 183 -27.84 23.67 -10.11
N GLY A 184 -28.22 22.76 -11.02
CA GLY A 184 -29.15 23.05 -12.13
C GLY A 184 -28.58 23.93 -13.23
N ILE A 185 -27.25 24.02 -13.34
CA ILE A 185 -26.55 24.73 -14.41
C ILE A 185 -26.13 23.70 -15.47
N GLU A 186 -26.67 23.83 -16.68
CA GLU A 186 -26.37 22.96 -17.84
C GLU A 186 -25.25 23.52 -18.73
#